data_AF-A0A832KPP2-F1
#
_entry.id   AF-A0A832KPP2-F1
#
_cell.length_a   1.000
_cell.length_b   1.000
_cell.length_c   1.000
_cell.angle_alpha   90.00
_cell.angle_beta   90.00
_cell.angle_gamma   90.00
#
_symmetry.space_group_name_H-M   'P 1'
#
loop_
_entity.id
_entity.type
_entity.pdbx_description
1 polymer ?
#
loop_
_entity_poly.entity_id
_entity_poly.type
_entity_poly.pdbx_seq_one_letter_code
_entity_poly.pdbx_strand_id
1 'polypeptide(L)'
;MQDKDTSEELTSEERAFHDGYNNTLQFLENRANLTNLKLGDLEGELHHLTIYEGQDWGGRGELKNSEIQGQIYAYLAVIDSLKKENKPERG
;
A
#
# COMPACT_ATOMS: atom_id res chain seq x y z
N MET A 1 -14.13 22.01 32.21
CA MET A 1 -12.97 21.27 31.67
C MET A 1 -13.33 21.02 30.23
N GLN A 2 -12.73 21.77 29.31
CA GLN A 2 -13.04 21.68 27.89
C GLN A 2 -12.09 20.62 27.35
N ASP A 3 -12.60 19.42 27.10
CA ASP A 3 -11.85 18.37 26.43
C ASP A 3 -11.54 18.90 25.03
N LYS A 4 -10.31 19.37 24.85
CA LYS A 4 -9.78 19.70 23.53
C LYS A 4 -9.63 18.37 22.82
N ASP A 5 -10.59 18.08 21.94
CA ASP A 5 -10.46 17.05 20.94
C ASP A 5 -9.24 17.42 20.07
N THR A 6 -8.09 16.83 20.40
CA THR A 6 -6.84 16.92 19.64
C THR A 6 -6.80 15.81 18.59
N SER A 7 -7.95 15.48 17.97
CA SER A 7 -7.96 14.87 16.65
C SER A 7 -7.40 15.90 15.69
N GLU A 8 -6.08 15.94 15.51
CA GLU A 8 -5.47 16.63 14.37
C GLU A 8 -6.14 16.08 13.11
N GLU A 9 -6.97 16.92 12.49
CA GLU A 9 -7.69 16.55 11.28
C GLU A 9 -6.65 16.31 10.20
N LEU A 10 -6.60 15.07 9.69
CA LEU A 10 -5.66 14.69 8.64
C LEU A 10 -5.73 15.68 7.47
N THR A 11 -4.60 15.96 6.85
CA THR A 11 -4.56 16.65 5.56
C THR A 11 -5.23 15.79 4.48
N SER A 12 -5.56 16.41 3.35
CA SER A 12 -6.19 15.69 2.24
C SER A 12 -5.23 14.67 1.62
N GLU A 13 -3.94 14.96 1.65
CA GLU A 13 -2.84 14.10 1.22
C GLU A 13 -2.70 12.89 2.14
N GLU A 14 -2.74 13.11 3.46
CA GLU A 14 -2.72 12.01 4.44
C GLU A 14 -3.94 11.11 4.31
N ARG A 15 -5.14 11.69 4.14
CA ARG A 15 -6.35 10.89 3.83
C ARG A 15 -6.18 10.08 2.55
N ALA A 16 -5.73 10.72 1.47
CA ALA A 16 -5.51 10.03 0.20
C ALA A 16 -4.52 8.87 0.33
N PHE A 17 -3.43 9.07 1.08
CA PHE A 17 -2.48 8.00 1.41
C PHE A 17 -3.15 6.86 2.19
N HIS A 18 -3.85 7.17 3.29
CA HIS A 18 -4.48 6.16 4.14
C HIS A 18 -5.55 5.37 3.38
N ASP A 19 -6.37 6.03 2.58
CA ASP A 19 -7.39 5.39 1.75
C ASP A 19 -6.74 4.49 0.69
N GLY A 20 -5.71 4.99 -0.01
CA GLY A 20 -4.94 4.22 -0.99
C GLY A 20 -4.30 2.98 -0.38
N TYR A 21 -3.71 3.11 0.81
CA TYR A 21 -3.13 2.00 1.55
C TYR A 21 -4.19 0.98 1.98
N ASN A 22 -5.23 1.41 2.71
CA ASN A 22 -6.22 0.52 3.29
C ASN A 22 -7.02 -0.25 2.22
N ASN A 23 -7.47 0.45 1.17
CA ASN A 23 -8.22 -0.18 0.08
C ASN A 23 -7.36 -1.21 -0.67
N THR A 24 -6.09 -0.90 -0.92
CA THR A 24 -5.17 -1.82 -1.61
C THR A 24 -4.82 -3.01 -0.74
N LEU A 25 -4.54 -2.78 0.55
CA LEU A 25 -4.25 -3.84 1.49
C LEU A 25 -5.41 -4.83 1.56
N GLN A 26 -6.64 -4.33 1.75
CA GLN A 26 -7.83 -5.17 1.79
C GLN A 26 -8.04 -5.97 0.49
N PHE A 27 -7.80 -5.34 -0.66
CA PHE A 27 -7.86 -6.03 -1.95
C PHE A 27 -6.84 -7.18 -2.05
N LEU A 28 -5.58 -6.91 -1.68
CA LEU A 28 -4.49 -7.90 -1.74
C LEU A 28 -4.70 -9.05 -0.75
N GLU A 29 -5.14 -8.76 0.47
CA GLU A 29 -5.48 -9.77 1.48
C GLU A 29 -6.62 -10.67 1.01
N ASN A 30 -7.69 -10.09 0.45
CA ASN A 30 -8.78 -10.85 -0.13
C ASN A 30 -8.30 -11.74 -1.28
N ARG A 31 -7.43 -11.21 -2.14
CA ARG A 31 -6.88 -11.96 -3.27
C ARG A 31 -5.96 -13.11 -2.81
N ALA A 32 -5.16 -12.90 -1.77
CA ALA A 32 -4.34 -13.95 -1.16
C ALA A 32 -5.19 -15.09 -0.59
N ASN A 33 -6.38 -14.79 -0.05
CA ASN A 33 -7.30 -15.78 0.48
C ASN A 33 -8.10 -16.54 -0.60
N LEU A 34 -8.37 -15.90 -1.74
CA LEU A 34 -9.21 -16.47 -2.81
C LEU A 34 -8.42 -17.18 -3.91
N THR A 35 -7.13 -16.85 -4.05
CA THR A 35 -6.30 -17.32 -5.17
C THR A 35 -4.95 -17.81 -4.66
N ASN A 36 -4.28 -18.68 -5.42
CA ASN A 36 -2.88 -19.02 -5.16
C ASN A 36 -1.98 -17.87 -5.63
N LEU A 37 -2.04 -16.76 -4.91
CA LEU A 37 -1.31 -15.53 -5.20
C LEU A 37 0.19 -15.80 -5.12
N LYS A 38 0.89 -15.67 -6.25
CA LYS A 38 2.34 -15.87 -6.27
C LYS A 38 3.03 -14.57 -5.92
N LEU A 39 4.08 -14.68 -5.11
CA LEU A 39 4.93 -13.56 -4.75
C LEU A 39 5.43 -12.78 -5.98
N GLY A 40 5.81 -13.49 -7.06
CA GLY A 40 6.27 -12.86 -8.30
C GLY A 40 5.21 -12.03 -9.03
N ASP A 41 3.93 -12.37 -8.88
CA ASP A 41 2.84 -11.59 -9.48
C ASP A 41 2.74 -10.22 -8.79
N LEU A 42 2.82 -10.20 -7.46
CA LEU A 42 2.82 -8.96 -6.67
C LEU A 42 4.05 -8.08 -6.91
N GLU A 43 5.23 -8.69 -7.04
CA GLU A 43 6.46 -7.96 -7.36
C GLU A 43 6.40 -7.31 -8.76
N GLY A 44 5.79 -8.00 -9.73
CA GLY A 44 5.53 -7.44 -11.06
C GLY A 44 4.53 -6.29 -11.03
N GLU A 45 3.40 -6.46 -10.34
CA GLU A 45 2.38 -5.41 -10.17
C GLU A 45 2.97 -4.16 -9.49
N LEU A 46 3.75 -4.34 -8.41
CA LEU A 46 4.44 -3.25 -7.74
C LEU A 46 5.43 -2.52 -8.67
N HIS A 47 6.21 -3.27 -9.46
CA HIS A 47 7.14 -2.68 -10.42
C HIS A 47 6.40 -1.78 -11.42
N HIS A 48 5.27 -2.24 -11.95
CA HIS A 48 4.42 -1.43 -12.83
C HIS A 48 3.87 -0.19 -12.13
N LEU A 49 3.41 -0.34 -10.88
CA LEU A 49 2.91 0.77 -10.06
C LEU A 49 3.98 1.84 -9.83
N THR A 50 5.26 1.46 -9.70
CA THR A 50 6.39 2.38 -9.49
C THR A 50 7.00 2.99 -10.75
N ILE A 51 6.64 2.54 -11.94
CA ILE A 51 7.22 3.01 -13.21
C ILE A 51 6.17 3.66 -14.11
N TYR A 52 5.03 3.00 -14.29
CA TYR A 52 3.93 3.49 -15.12
C TYR A 52 2.99 4.39 -14.33
N GLU A 53 2.77 4.03 -13.06
CA GLU A 53 1.84 4.75 -12.19
C GLU A 53 2.52 5.65 -11.14
N GLY A 54 3.82 5.54 -10.92
CA GLY A 54 4.49 6.15 -9.78
C GLY A 54 5.83 6.78 -10.15
N GLN A 55 6.13 7.91 -9.53
CA GLN A 55 7.38 8.70 -9.54
C GLN A 55 7.91 9.27 -10.87
N ASP A 56 7.73 8.62 -12.02
CA ASP A 56 8.27 9.10 -13.30
C ASP A 56 7.29 9.99 -14.10
N TRP A 57 6.07 10.20 -13.58
CA TRP A 57 5.08 11.12 -14.15
C TRP A 57 5.10 12.45 -13.41
N GLY A 58 6.02 13.34 -13.82
CA GLY A 58 6.23 14.68 -13.24
C GLY A 58 5.04 15.66 -13.29
N GLY A 59 3.83 15.21 -13.66
CA GLY A 59 2.60 16.00 -13.73
C GLY A 59 1.49 15.56 -12.78
N ARG A 60 1.71 14.56 -11.90
CA ARG A 60 0.72 14.15 -10.90
C ARG A 60 0.70 15.15 -9.73
N GLY A 61 -0.48 15.71 -9.44
CA GLY A 61 -0.68 16.55 -8.26
C GLY A 61 -0.43 15.78 -6.95
N GLU A 62 -0.13 16.51 -5.88
CA GLU A 62 0.30 15.97 -4.58
C GLU A 62 -0.67 14.93 -4.01
N LEU A 63 -1.98 15.15 -4.13
CA LEU A 63 -3.01 14.18 -3.71
C LEU A 63 -2.88 12.82 -4.39
N LYS A 64 -2.68 12.78 -5.71
CA LYS A 64 -2.58 11.52 -6.45
C LYS A 64 -1.25 10.82 -6.15
N ASN A 65 -0.19 11.59 -5.90
CA ASN A 65 1.08 11.03 -5.44
C ASN A 65 0.94 10.36 -4.08
N SER A 66 0.27 11.01 -3.14
CA SER A 66 0.02 10.45 -1.80
C SER A 66 -0.83 9.17 -1.86
N GLU A 67 -1.88 9.15 -2.67
CA GLU A 67 -2.69 7.94 -2.90
C GLU A 67 -1.83 6.76 -3.38
N ILE A 68 -1.03 6.98 -4.43
CA ILE A 68 -0.18 5.94 -5.03
C ILE A 68 0.90 5.47 -4.07
N GLN A 69 1.45 6.39 -3.27
CA GLN A 69 2.40 6.04 -2.23
C GLN A 69 1.76 5.10 -1.19
N GLY A 70 0.49 5.32 -0.83
CA GLY A 70 -0.28 4.42 0.02
C GLY A 70 -0.43 3.03 -0.61
N GLN A 71 -0.79 2.97 -1.90
CA GLN A 71 -0.91 1.72 -2.64
C GLN A 71 0.43 0.94 -2.66
N ILE A 72 1.53 1.62 -2.97
CA ILE A 72 2.90 1.05 -2.95
C ILE A 72 3.21 0.42 -1.59
N TYR A 73 2.88 1.13 -0.50
CA TYR A 73 3.14 0.66 0.85
C TYR A 73 2.33 -0.61 1.18
N ALA A 74 1.09 -0.70 0.70
CA ALA A 74 0.28 -1.91 0.88
C ALA A 74 0.90 -3.12 0.16
N TYR A 75 1.38 -2.96 -1.08
CA TYR A 75 2.10 -4.00 -1.79
C TYR A 75 3.35 -4.46 -1.04
N LEU A 76 4.17 -3.53 -0.54
CA LEU A 76 5.38 -3.84 0.21
C LEU A 76 5.06 -4.64 1.49
N ALA A 77 4.01 -4.26 2.23
CA ALA A 77 3.59 -4.94 3.45
C ALA A 77 3.19 -6.40 3.18
N VAL A 78 2.36 -6.64 2.16
CA VAL A 78 1.92 -8.00 1.79
C VAL A 78 3.08 -8.85 1.28
N ILE A 79 3.94 -8.28 0.43
CA ILE A 79 5.14 -8.96 -0.07
C ILE A 79 6.06 -9.38 1.08
N ASP A 80 6.29 -8.51 2.07
CA ASP A 80 7.12 -8.83 3.24
C ASP A 80 6.48 -9.93 4.10
N SER A 81 5.16 -9.90 4.32
CA SER A 81 4.43 -10.98 5.03
C SER A 81 4.61 -12.33 4.35
N LEU A 82 4.34 -12.40 3.04
CA LEU A 82 4.50 -13.63 2.26
C LEU A 82 5.96 -14.12 2.27
N LYS A 83 6.93 -13.21 2.19
CA LYS A 83 8.36 -13.58 2.28
C LYS A 83 8.73 -14.14 3.65
N LYS A 84 8.10 -13.68 4.74
CA LYS A 84 8.32 -14.22 6.08
C LYS A 84 7.70 -15.60 6.24
N GLU A 85 6.49 -15.81 5.74
CA GLU A 85 5.81 -17.12 5.76
C GLU A 85 6.55 -18.18 4.95
N ASN A 86 7.20 -17.80 3.85
CA ASN A 86 7.97 -18.71 3.00
C ASN A 86 9.41 -18.97 3.48
N LYS A 87 9.87 -18.33 4.57
CA LYS A 87 11.17 -18.67 5.17
C LYS A 87 10.97 -19.88 6.09
N PRO A 88 11.62 -21.04 5.82
CA PRO A 88 11.62 -22.11 6.80
C PRO A 88 12.30 -21.61 8.07
N GLU A 89 11.71 -21.90 9.23
CA GLU A 89 12.39 -21.72 10.51
C GLU A 89 13.76 -22.39 10.40
N ARG A 90 14.83 -21.60 10.55
CA ARG A 90 16.17 -22.14 10.62
C ARG A 90 16.25 -22.94 11.92
N GLY A 91 16.10 -24.26 11.80
CA GLY A 91 16.48 -25.22 12.84
C GLY A 91 17.98 -25.20 13.12
#